data_AF-A0A7H0NQD5-F1
#
_entry.id   AF-A0A7H0NQD5-F1
#
_cell.length_a   1.000
_cell.length_b   1.000
_cell.length_c   1.000
_cell.angle_alpha   90.00
_cell.angle_beta   90.00
_cell.angle_gamma   90.00
#
_symmetry.space_group_name_H-M   'P 1'
#
loop_
_entity.id
_entity.type
_entity.pdbx_description
1 polymer ?
#
loop_
_entity_poly.entity_id
_entity_poly.type
_entity_poly.pdbx_seq_one_letter_code
_entity_poly.pdbx_strand_id
1 'polypeptide(L)'
;MYADTWAGRARRALSPDGPITRAAVVGATALALVAGAFGTAAADAGAAPRSAEAARSERAQVLNAWKSGGDSTKEAAAKALIGTDAQIHTFLTSELGPLVEEDGRVAVLKMLGNAGPGVRGAAQQALSGTPDDLSTFLANGWKAPYTDDQRVEVLRVMNAGDRAVRTAGQNALNADTEQALTDFLTEGRYTAREEDERVQLLTVVQLGGPQVKAAGQSAMNGSALDVHEFIENGQHIARARDQETMTVKALAELAKRAGQKSRAETAKAKETSAKAVAAAAHAKEAAEKAARETAAAQADAARASKAAGRAADAADAAASAASTAIRASNEATSAARTAANAASAAAAAAAAAGRAAANAYHSATAASRTPGRRRPRAPRPRPPATRRPTPAPPPTPCSRR
;
A
#
# COMPACT_ATOMS: atom_id res chain seq x y z
N MET A 1 14.18 -21.45 -1.74
CA MET A 1 13.72 -21.52 -0.34
C MET A 1 13.99 -20.17 0.33
N TYR A 2 13.27 -19.13 -0.09
CA TYR A 2 13.32 -17.76 0.45
C TYR A 2 12.16 -16.93 -0.18
N ALA A 3 10.94 -17.47 -0.12
CA ALA A 3 9.74 -16.76 -0.56
C ALA A 3 9.19 -15.86 0.57
N ASP A 4 9.55 -16.19 1.81
CA ASP A 4 8.78 -15.91 3.01
C ASP A 4 9.13 -14.55 3.68
N THR A 5 9.93 -13.72 3.01
CA THR A 5 10.51 -12.50 3.61
C THR A 5 9.78 -11.19 3.27
N TRP A 6 8.67 -11.24 2.52
CA TRP A 6 7.83 -10.06 2.27
C TRP A 6 6.69 -9.87 3.28
N ALA A 7 6.10 -10.96 3.82
CA ALA A 7 4.98 -10.93 4.79
C ALA A 7 5.38 -10.48 6.22
N GLY A 8 6.25 -9.46 6.33
CA GLY A 8 7.16 -9.31 7.46
C GLY A 8 7.26 -7.94 8.14
N ARG A 9 6.39 -6.95 7.84
CA ARG A 9 6.57 -5.60 8.45
C ARG A 9 5.34 -4.71 8.75
N ALA A 10 4.13 -5.24 8.89
CA ALA A 10 2.93 -4.44 9.22
C ALA A 10 2.28 -4.71 10.60
N ARG A 11 2.94 -5.40 11.56
CA ARG A 11 2.34 -5.68 12.88
C ARG A 11 2.53 -4.55 13.91
N ARG A 12 1.67 -3.52 13.87
CA ARG A 12 1.46 -2.59 15.00
C ARG A 12 0.03 -2.02 15.08
N ALA A 13 -0.86 -2.84 15.64
CA ALA A 13 -2.08 -2.47 16.38
C ALA A 13 -3.06 -1.46 15.73
N LEU A 14 -4.08 -2.00 15.07
CA LEU A 14 -5.46 -1.53 15.22
C LEU A 14 -6.28 -2.75 15.69
N SER A 15 -6.85 -2.67 16.89
CA SER A 15 -7.82 -3.66 17.38
C SER A 15 -9.23 -3.19 16.99
N PRO A 16 -10.07 -4.00 16.34
CA PRO A 16 -11.45 -3.65 15.99
C PRO A 16 -12.42 -3.78 17.17
N ASP A 17 -11.94 -3.61 18.41
CA ASP A 17 -12.69 -3.78 19.66
C ASP A 17 -12.77 -2.45 20.41
N GLY A 18 -13.58 -1.54 19.87
CA GLY A 18 -13.87 -0.24 20.47
C GLY A 18 -15.23 0.27 20.00
N PRO A 19 -16.30 0.16 20.81
CA PRO A 19 -17.65 0.56 20.41
C PRO A 19 -17.80 2.08 20.42
N ILE A 20 -17.20 2.74 19.44
CA ILE A 20 -17.30 4.20 19.25
C ILE A 20 -18.71 4.55 18.80
N THR A 21 -19.37 5.38 19.59
CA THR A 21 -20.69 5.99 19.31
C THR A 21 -21.77 5.02 18.86
N ARG A 22 -22.34 4.28 19.83
CA ARG A 22 -23.80 4.29 19.94
C ARG A 22 -24.22 5.75 20.15
N ALA A 23 -24.55 6.45 19.07
CA ALA A 23 -25.24 7.72 19.15
C ALA A 23 -26.62 7.46 19.77
N ALA A 24 -26.75 7.77 21.06
CA ALA A 24 -28.02 7.62 21.75
C ALA A 24 -28.98 8.69 21.22
N VAL A 25 -29.77 8.33 20.20
CA VAL A 25 -30.93 9.11 19.77
C VAL A 25 -31.95 9.03 20.90
N VAL A 26 -31.79 9.91 21.89
CA VAL A 26 -32.80 10.22 22.88
C VAL A 26 -33.93 10.89 22.11
N GLY A 27 -34.92 10.08 21.71
CA GLY A 27 -36.07 10.57 20.96
C GLY A 27 -36.78 11.65 21.76
N ALA A 28 -36.73 12.88 21.27
CA ALA A 28 -37.48 13.99 21.84
C ALA A 28 -38.98 13.72 21.64
N THR A 29 -39.62 13.12 22.65
CA THR A 29 -41.07 12.90 22.66
C THR A 29 -41.76 14.26 22.76
N ALA A 30 -42.16 14.79 21.61
CA ALA A 30 -42.82 16.09 21.50
C ALA A 30 -44.12 16.11 22.34
N LEU A 31 -44.11 16.89 23.42
CA LEU A 31 -45.26 17.05 24.31
C LEU A 31 -46.11 18.24 23.81
N ALA A 32 -46.72 18.05 22.65
CA ALA A 32 -47.48 19.08 21.94
C ALA A 32 -48.82 19.38 22.63
N LEU A 33 -48.84 20.32 23.58
CA LEU A 33 -50.10 20.87 24.12
C LEU A 33 -49.94 22.25 24.79
N VAL A 34 -49.91 23.31 24.00
CA VAL A 34 -50.31 24.66 24.44
C VAL A 34 -51.25 25.26 23.39
N ALA A 35 -52.56 25.18 23.64
CA ALA A 35 -53.52 26.03 22.95
C ALA A 35 -53.43 27.44 23.57
N GLY A 36 -53.21 28.46 22.75
CA GLY A 36 -52.79 29.78 23.22
C GLY A 36 -53.91 30.70 23.72
N ALA A 37 -53.50 31.75 24.44
CA ALA A 37 -54.30 32.94 24.70
C ALA A 37 -53.38 34.17 24.79
N PHE A 38 -53.34 35.00 23.75
CA PHE A 38 -52.70 36.32 23.84
C PHE A 38 -53.63 37.28 24.61
N GLY A 39 -53.20 37.69 25.80
CA GLY A 39 -53.88 38.68 26.64
C GLY A 39 -52.98 39.87 26.94
N THR A 40 -53.54 41.08 26.92
CA THR A 40 -52.79 42.34 27.16
C THR A 40 -52.42 42.55 28.62
N ALA A 41 -51.41 43.38 28.87
CA ALA A 41 -50.71 43.48 30.14
C ALA A 41 -51.44 44.24 31.28
N ALA A 42 -50.84 44.11 32.47
CA ALA A 42 -50.94 44.98 33.65
C ALA A 42 -52.18 44.89 34.56
N ALA A 43 -52.07 44.02 35.58
CA ALA A 43 -52.44 44.35 36.95
C ALA A 43 -51.57 43.50 37.92
N ASP A 44 -50.91 44.15 38.88
CA ASP A 44 -50.30 43.43 40.01
C ASP A 44 -51.37 43.21 41.08
N ALA A 45 -51.79 41.96 41.24
CA ALA A 45 -52.81 41.54 42.19
C ALA A 45 -52.46 40.15 42.72
N GLY A 46 -52.42 40.02 44.06
CA GLY A 46 -51.89 38.84 44.73
C GLY A 46 -52.55 37.54 44.24
N ALA A 47 -51.74 36.64 43.67
CA ALA A 47 -52.20 35.37 43.16
C ALA A 47 -52.89 34.56 44.28
N ALA A 48 -54.15 34.16 44.05
CA ALA A 48 -54.82 33.20 44.91
C ALA A 48 -53.98 31.92 45.00
N PRO A 49 -53.90 31.25 46.17
CA PRO A 49 -53.04 30.09 46.35
C PRO A 49 -53.42 28.99 45.35
N ARG A 50 -52.46 28.60 44.49
CA ARG A 50 -52.63 27.49 43.55
C ARG A 50 -53.06 26.24 44.32
N SER A 51 -53.96 25.45 43.74
CA SER A 51 -54.37 24.20 44.37
C SER A 51 -53.15 23.28 44.55
N ALA A 52 -53.09 22.57 45.67
CA ALA A 52 -51.98 21.65 45.96
C ALA A 52 -51.86 20.51 44.93
N GLU A 53 -52.91 20.28 44.13
CA GLU A 53 -52.92 19.34 43.01
C GLU A 53 -52.28 19.93 41.75
N ALA A 54 -52.59 21.20 41.41
CA ALA A 54 -51.91 21.92 40.32
C ALA A 54 -50.39 22.03 40.60
N ALA A 55 -50.00 22.42 41.82
CA ALA A 55 -48.59 22.50 42.21
C ALA A 55 -47.83 21.16 42.10
N ARG A 56 -48.49 20.03 42.42
CA ARG A 56 -47.92 18.68 42.20
C ARG A 56 -47.77 18.35 40.71
N SER A 57 -48.76 18.72 39.88
CA SER A 57 -48.73 18.51 38.43
C SER A 57 -47.60 19.31 37.78
N GLU A 58 -47.49 20.60 38.09
CA GLU A 58 -46.40 21.47 37.61
C GLU A 58 -45.03 20.93 38.05
N ARG A 59 -44.86 20.58 39.33
CA ARG A 59 -43.61 20.00 39.86
C ARG A 59 -43.25 18.66 39.17
N ALA A 60 -44.23 17.87 38.73
CA ALA A 60 -44.00 16.67 37.93
C ALA A 60 -43.58 16.98 36.48
N GLN A 61 -44.10 18.05 35.87
CA GLN A 61 -43.68 18.51 34.54
C GLN A 61 -42.22 19.01 34.55
N VAL A 62 -41.82 19.81 35.55
CA VAL A 62 -40.42 20.23 35.72
C VAL A 62 -39.50 19.03 35.99
N LEU A 63 -39.95 18.05 36.77
CA LEU A 63 -39.20 16.79 36.97
C LEU A 63 -39.00 15.99 35.68
N ASN A 64 -39.92 16.08 34.72
CA ASN A 64 -39.76 15.47 33.40
C ASN A 64 -38.78 16.29 32.54
N ALA A 65 -38.89 17.62 32.51
CA ALA A 65 -37.93 18.50 31.83
C ALA A 65 -36.48 18.26 32.33
N TRP A 66 -36.29 18.09 33.64
CA TRP A 66 -35.00 17.73 34.24
C TRP A 66 -34.46 16.34 33.83
N LYS A 67 -35.33 15.40 33.44
CA LYS A 67 -34.92 14.08 32.96
C LYS A 67 -34.61 14.08 31.46
N SER A 68 -35.50 14.64 30.64
CA SER A 68 -35.47 14.50 29.18
C SER A 68 -34.99 15.73 28.41
N GLY A 69 -34.89 16.91 29.02
CA GLY A 69 -34.40 18.13 28.37
C GLY A 69 -32.93 18.07 27.95
N GLY A 70 -32.47 19.08 27.22
CA GLY A 70 -31.05 19.25 26.92
C GLY A 70 -30.27 19.82 28.11
N ASP A 71 -29.08 20.34 27.85
CA ASP A 71 -28.13 20.77 28.87
C ASP A 71 -28.67 22.02 29.60
N SER A 72 -29.15 23.04 28.85
CA SER A 72 -29.68 24.30 29.39
C SER A 72 -31.03 24.10 30.09
N THR A 73 -31.95 23.32 29.50
CA THR A 73 -33.24 22.97 30.11
C THR A 73 -33.05 22.23 31.44
N LYS A 74 -32.05 21.36 31.55
CA LYS A 74 -31.79 20.59 32.78
C LYS A 74 -31.27 21.44 33.93
N GLU A 75 -30.37 22.39 33.67
CA GLU A 75 -29.85 23.28 34.71
C GLU A 75 -30.98 24.14 35.31
N ALA A 76 -31.79 24.76 34.44
CA ALA A 76 -32.93 25.57 34.85
C ALA A 76 -34.01 24.74 35.57
N ALA A 77 -34.35 23.55 35.06
CA ALA A 77 -35.32 22.67 35.72
C ALA A 77 -34.85 22.21 37.12
N ALA A 78 -33.55 21.94 37.31
CA ALA A 78 -32.98 21.61 38.61
C ALA A 78 -33.14 22.79 39.60
N LYS A 79 -32.83 24.00 39.13
CA LYS A 79 -32.97 25.26 39.89
C LYS A 79 -34.44 25.56 40.25
N ALA A 80 -35.39 25.25 39.37
CA ALA A 80 -36.82 25.40 39.64
C ALA A 80 -37.33 24.37 40.66
N LEU A 81 -36.88 23.10 40.60
CA LEU A 81 -37.31 22.04 41.52
C LEU A 81 -36.93 22.30 42.99
N ILE A 82 -35.78 22.94 43.24
CA ILE A 82 -35.37 23.37 44.60
C ILE A 82 -36.01 24.70 45.04
N GLY A 83 -36.80 25.33 44.16
CA GLY A 83 -37.46 26.60 44.40
C GLY A 83 -38.90 26.50 44.91
N THR A 84 -39.53 27.67 44.99
CA THR A 84 -40.94 27.84 45.33
C THR A 84 -41.85 27.41 44.17
N ASP A 85 -43.12 27.10 44.47
CA ASP A 85 -44.12 26.78 43.44
C ASP A 85 -44.43 27.98 42.51
N ALA A 86 -44.04 29.21 42.89
CA ALA A 86 -44.04 30.36 41.98
C ALA A 86 -42.94 30.24 40.92
N GLN A 87 -41.72 29.86 41.30
CA GLN A 87 -40.59 29.68 40.37
C GLN A 87 -40.79 28.46 39.45
N ILE A 88 -41.42 27.39 39.94
CA ILE A 88 -41.84 26.24 39.12
C ILE A 88 -42.80 26.69 38.01
N HIS A 89 -43.80 27.49 38.35
CA HIS A 89 -44.74 28.02 37.37
C HIS A 89 -44.05 28.97 36.38
N THR A 90 -43.22 29.92 36.84
CA THR A 90 -42.44 30.81 35.96
C THR A 90 -41.55 30.03 34.98
N PHE A 91 -40.88 28.97 35.45
CA PHE A 91 -40.10 28.11 34.57
C PHE A 91 -40.97 27.49 33.47
N LEU A 92 -42.10 26.88 33.83
CA LEU A 92 -42.99 26.23 32.85
C LEU A 92 -43.63 27.20 31.86
N THR A 93 -44.03 28.40 32.30
CA THR A 93 -44.75 29.37 31.45
C THR A 93 -43.83 30.28 30.63
N SER A 94 -42.60 30.51 31.09
CA SER A 94 -41.77 31.60 30.58
C SER A 94 -40.33 31.20 30.21
N GLU A 95 -39.73 30.22 30.89
CA GLU A 95 -38.32 29.84 30.68
C GLU A 95 -38.17 28.60 29.78
N LEU A 96 -39.06 27.61 29.93
CA LEU A 96 -38.95 26.29 29.30
C LEU A 96 -38.93 26.35 27.76
N GLY A 97 -39.76 27.19 27.14
CA GLY A 97 -39.81 27.34 25.68
C GLY A 97 -38.48 27.78 25.07
N PRO A 98 -37.95 28.96 25.45
CA PRO A 98 -36.64 29.43 25.01
C PRO A 98 -35.49 28.45 25.27
N LEU A 99 -35.47 27.78 26.43
CA LEU A 99 -34.43 26.80 26.77
C LEU A 99 -34.47 25.54 25.89
N VAL A 100 -35.67 25.05 25.55
CA VAL A 100 -35.85 23.93 24.61
C VAL A 100 -35.46 24.33 23.19
N GLU A 101 -35.69 25.57 22.77
CA GLU A 101 -35.20 26.08 21.49
C GLU A 101 -33.66 26.17 21.47
N GLU A 102 -33.04 26.70 22.53
CA GLU A 102 -31.58 26.78 22.67
C GLU A 102 -30.94 25.38 22.60
N ASP A 103 -31.42 24.44 23.42
CA ASP A 103 -30.97 23.05 23.42
C ASP A 103 -31.16 22.38 22.05
N GLY A 104 -32.28 22.65 21.37
CA GLY A 104 -32.57 22.16 20.04
C GLY A 104 -31.61 22.71 18.98
N ARG A 105 -31.33 24.03 19.01
CA ARG A 105 -30.36 24.66 18.10
C ARG A 105 -28.97 24.07 18.32
N VAL A 106 -28.56 23.89 19.58
CA VAL A 106 -27.30 23.23 19.94
C VAL A 106 -27.27 21.78 19.45
N ALA A 107 -28.37 21.03 19.54
CA ALA A 107 -28.46 19.66 19.03
C ALA A 107 -28.29 19.59 17.50
N VAL A 108 -28.95 20.46 16.74
CA VAL A 108 -28.78 20.52 15.27
C VAL A 108 -27.35 20.92 14.90
N LEU A 109 -26.77 21.91 15.57
CA LEU A 109 -25.37 22.30 15.36
C LEU A 109 -24.39 21.16 15.65
N LYS A 110 -24.64 20.35 16.70
CA LYS A 110 -23.87 19.12 17.01
C LYS A 110 -23.99 18.07 15.87
N MET A 111 -25.13 17.97 15.17
CA MET A 111 -25.33 17.04 14.04
C MET A 111 -24.58 17.45 12.75
N LEU A 112 -24.41 18.75 12.49
CA LEU A 112 -23.82 19.26 11.23
C LEU A 112 -22.40 18.75 10.91
N GLY A 113 -21.63 18.39 11.93
CA GLY A 113 -20.22 18.00 11.80
C GLY A 113 -20.00 16.84 10.80
N ASN A 114 -20.81 15.78 10.92
CA ASN A 114 -20.75 14.59 10.07
C ASN A 114 -21.88 14.53 9.02
N ALA A 115 -22.76 15.54 8.98
CA ALA A 115 -23.89 15.60 8.05
C ALA A 115 -23.45 15.76 6.59
N GLY A 116 -24.14 15.08 5.67
CA GLY A 116 -23.99 15.29 4.23
C GLY A 116 -24.71 16.56 3.72
N PRO A 117 -24.58 16.90 2.43
CA PRO A 117 -25.18 18.10 1.84
C PRO A 117 -26.70 18.23 2.06
N GLY A 118 -27.46 17.15 1.90
CA GLY A 118 -28.91 17.14 2.12
C GLY A 118 -29.27 17.41 3.57
N VAL A 119 -28.65 16.68 4.50
CA VAL A 119 -28.91 16.86 5.95
C VAL A 119 -28.50 18.27 6.39
N ARG A 120 -27.41 18.83 5.85
CA ARG A 120 -27.00 20.22 6.10
C ARG A 120 -28.01 21.23 5.59
N GLY A 121 -28.60 21.02 4.41
CA GLY A 121 -29.65 21.89 3.86
C GLY A 121 -30.92 21.88 4.72
N ALA A 122 -31.41 20.71 5.10
CA ALA A 122 -32.57 20.56 5.97
C ALA A 122 -32.33 21.14 7.38
N ALA A 123 -31.13 20.95 7.93
CA ALA A 123 -30.72 21.55 9.20
C ALA A 123 -30.66 23.09 9.13
N GLN A 124 -30.18 23.66 8.03
CA GLN A 124 -30.16 25.12 7.82
C GLN A 124 -31.58 25.70 7.70
N GLN A 125 -32.50 24.99 7.05
CA GLN A 125 -33.91 25.38 7.00
C GLN A 125 -34.52 25.38 8.41
N ALA A 126 -34.33 24.30 9.18
CA ALA A 126 -34.83 24.18 10.54
C ALA A 126 -34.26 25.24 11.50
N LEU A 127 -32.96 25.54 11.40
CA LEU A 127 -32.30 26.62 12.17
C LEU A 127 -32.78 28.03 11.76
N SER A 128 -33.33 28.20 10.56
CA SER A 128 -33.86 29.48 10.06
C SER A 128 -35.37 29.63 10.23
N GLY A 129 -36.05 28.57 10.70
CA GLY A 129 -37.49 28.51 10.91
C GLY A 129 -37.91 28.75 12.36
N THR A 130 -39.06 28.20 12.71
CA THR A 130 -39.70 28.26 14.02
C THR A 130 -39.19 27.15 14.98
N PRO A 131 -39.50 27.22 16.29
CA PRO A 131 -39.24 26.11 17.21
C PRO A 131 -39.92 24.80 16.80
N ASP A 132 -41.06 24.86 16.11
CA ASP A 132 -41.75 23.68 15.59
C ASP A 132 -41.02 23.05 14.40
N ASP A 133 -40.41 23.86 13.52
CA ASP A 133 -39.55 23.37 12.43
C ASP A 133 -38.30 22.67 12.99
N LEU A 134 -37.69 23.27 14.02
CA LEU A 134 -36.54 22.73 14.74
C LEU A 134 -36.87 21.38 15.42
N SER A 135 -38.02 21.32 16.11
CA SER A 135 -38.57 20.09 16.72
C SER A 135 -38.84 19.00 15.67
N THR A 136 -39.51 19.36 14.56
CA THR A 136 -39.85 18.45 13.46
C THR A 136 -38.59 17.88 12.79
N PHE A 137 -37.57 18.72 12.56
CA PHE A 137 -36.29 18.28 12.04
C PHE A 137 -35.60 17.27 12.96
N LEU A 138 -35.46 17.60 14.25
CA LEU A 138 -34.81 16.73 15.25
C LEU A 138 -35.54 15.39 15.43
N ALA A 139 -36.87 15.39 15.39
CA ALA A 139 -37.67 14.18 15.55
C ALA A 139 -37.49 13.20 14.37
N ASN A 140 -37.69 13.68 13.12
CA ASN A 140 -37.61 12.82 11.93
C ASN A 140 -37.13 13.52 10.64
N GLY A 141 -37.19 14.86 10.55
CA GLY A 141 -36.90 15.57 9.29
C GLY A 141 -35.48 15.41 8.75
N TRP A 142 -34.51 14.97 9.58
CA TRP A 142 -33.16 14.61 9.12
C TRP A 142 -33.08 13.30 8.33
N LYS A 143 -34.06 12.38 8.45
CA LYS A 143 -33.94 11.00 7.94
C LYS A 143 -33.97 10.90 6.42
N ALA A 144 -34.97 11.48 5.77
CA ALA A 144 -35.08 11.47 4.31
C ALA A 144 -33.83 12.05 3.62
N PRO A 145 -33.34 13.26 3.97
CA PRO A 145 -32.11 13.78 3.37
C PRO A 145 -30.85 13.00 3.75
N TYR A 146 -30.83 12.29 4.89
CA TYR A 146 -29.74 11.37 5.23
C TYR A 146 -29.71 10.16 4.28
N THR A 147 -30.86 9.55 4.00
CA THR A 147 -30.98 8.46 3.01
C THR A 147 -30.57 8.95 1.61
N ASP A 148 -30.91 10.18 1.22
CA ASP A 148 -30.47 10.76 -0.06
C ASP A 148 -28.96 11.00 -0.11
N ASP A 149 -28.36 11.56 0.95
CA ASP A 149 -26.90 11.70 1.07
C ASP A 149 -26.21 10.32 1.00
N GLN A 150 -26.78 9.28 1.60
CA GLN A 150 -26.30 7.91 1.50
C GLN A 150 -26.42 7.35 0.07
N ARG A 151 -27.56 7.51 -0.62
CA ARG A 151 -27.73 7.09 -2.03
C ARG A 151 -26.65 7.71 -2.93
N VAL A 152 -26.33 8.99 -2.73
CA VAL A 152 -25.27 9.69 -3.45
C VAL A 152 -23.87 9.12 -3.13
N GLU A 153 -23.59 8.75 -1.88
CA GLU A 153 -22.33 8.10 -1.50
C GLU A 153 -22.20 6.69 -2.09
N VAL A 154 -23.29 5.89 -2.09
CA VAL A 154 -23.33 4.56 -2.73
C VAL A 154 -23.01 4.69 -4.23
N LEU A 155 -23.65 5.62 -4.92
CA LEU A 155 -23.36 5.92 -6.33
C LEU A 155 -21.90 6.35 -6.55
N ARG A 156 -21.31 7.14 -5.65
CA ARG A 156 -19.88 7.52 -5.74
C ARG A 156 -18.96 6.31 -5.59
N VAL A 157 -19.24 5.43 -4.62
CA VAL A 157 -18.49 4.18 -4.41
C VAL A 157 -18.64 3.23 -5.61
N MET A 158 -19.82 3.11 -6.20
CA MET A 158 -20.06 2.30 -7.41
C MET A 158 -19.30 2.84 -8.63
N ASN A 159 -19.21 4.16 -8.81
CA ASN A 159 -18.45 4.74 -9.92
C ASN A 159 -16.94 4.43 -9.79
N ALA A 160 -16.39 4.54 -8.58
CA ALA A 160 -14.98 4.29 -8.28
C ALA A 160 -14.60 2.81 -8.13
N GLY A 161 -15.57 1.91 -7.93
CA GLY A 161 -15.36 0.47 -7.79
C GLY A 161 -15.55 -0.31 -9.10
N ASP A 162 -15.13 -1.57 -9.11
CA ASP A 162 -15.26 -2.49 -10.24
C ASP A 162 -16.56 -3.32 -10.16
N ARG A 163 -16.59 -4.55 -10.72
CA ARG A 163 -17.82 -5.29 -10.99
C ARG A 163 -18.54 -5.74 -9.72
N ALA A 164 -17.81 -6.27 -8.74
CA ALA A 164 -18.40 -6.72 -7.49
C ALA A 164 -18.90 -5.53 -6.67
N VAL A 165 -18.10 -4.46 -6.54
CA VAL A 165 -18.50 -3.22 -5.83
C VAL A 165 -19.73 -2.59 -6.47
N ARG A 166 -19.81 -2.53 -7.81
CA ARG A 166 -21.01 -2.05 -8.54
C ARG A 166 -22.23 -2.93 -8.29
N THR A 167 -22.06 -4.25 -8.28
CA THR A 167 -23.15 -5.21 -8.04
C THR A 167 -23.70 -5.07 -6.62
N ALA A 168 -22.83 -5.03 -5.61
CA ALA A 168 -23.20 -4.87 -4.21
C ALA A 168 -23.86 -3.50 -3.94
N GLY A 169 -23.34 -2.42 -4.52
CA GLY A 169 -23.95 -1.09 -4.41
C GLY A 169 -25.31 -1.00 -5.10
N GLN A 170 -25.47 -1.61 -6.27
CA GLN A 170 -26.76 -1.66 -6.96
C GLN A 170 -27.79 -2.46 -6.13
N ASN A 171 -27.38 -3.55 -5.45
CA ASN A 171 -28.27 -4.28 -4.56
C ASN A 171 -28.73 -3.43 -3.36
N ALA A 172 -27.85 -2.59 -2.80
CA ALA A 172 -28.21 -1.65 -1.73
C ALA A 172 -29.20 -0.57 -2.22
N LEU A 173 -28.97 -0.01 -3.41
CA LEU A 173 -29.91 0.94 -4.05
C LEU A 173 -31.26 0.29 -4.39
N ASN A 174 -31.26 -0.97 -4.83
CA ASN A 174 -32.49 -1.72 -5.15
C ASN A 174 -33.31 -2.07 -3.89
N ALA A 175 -32.65 -2.23 -2.73
CA ALA A 175 -33.31 -2.44 -1.44
C ALA A 175 -33.86 -1.14 -0.83
N ASP A 176 -33.31 0.01 -1.23
CA ASP A 176 -33.74 1.38 -0.93
C ASP A 176 -34.11 1.68 0.55
N THR A 177 -33.32 1.14 1.48
CA THR A 177 -33.46 1.38 2.93
C THR A 177 -32.19 1.97 3.53
N GLU A 178 -32.35 2.84 4.53
CA GLU A 178 -31.27 3.41 5.35
C GLU A 178 -30.31 2.32 5.84
N GLN A 179 -30.83 1.17 6.29
CA GLN A 179 -30.02 0.03 6.73
C GLN A 179 -29.18 -0.57 5.57
N ALA A 180 -29.78 -0.91 4.43
CA ALA A 180 -29.05 -1.53 3.32
C ALA A 180 -27.99 -0.61 2.70
N LEU A 181 -28.27 0.70 2.63
CA LEU A 181 -27.31 1.71 2.21
C LEU A 181 -26.17 1.84 3.23
N THR A 182 -26.50 1.86 4.53
CA THR A 182 -25.51 1.86 5.63
C THR A 182 -24.60 0.63 5.56
N ASP A 183 -25.16 -0.57 5.51
CA ASP A 183 -24.42 -1.84 5.54
C ASP A 183 -23.45 -1.98 4.36
N PHE A 184 -23.84 -1.52 3.17
CA PHE A 184 -22.92 -1.45 2.03
C PHE A 184 -21.81 -0.40 2.24
N LEU A 185 -22.12 0.76 2.82
CA LEU A 185 -21.15 1.82 3.08
C LEU A 185 -20.20 1.51 4.25
N THR A 186 -20.62 0.73 5.25
CA THR A 186 -19.79 0.34 6.41
C THR A 186 -18.98 -0.92 6.17
N GLU A 187 -19.54 -1.92 5.47
CA GLU A 187 -18.94 -3.26 5.36
C GLU A 187 -18.94 -3.78 3.91
N GLY A 188 -20.11 -3.83 3.26
CA GLY A 188 -20.29 -4.54 1.98
C GLY A 188 -19.37 -4.08 0.84
N ARG A 189 -19.06 -2.78 0.76
CA ARG A 189 -18.13 -2.22 -0.24
C ARG A 189 -16.69 -2.72 -0.09
N TYR A 190 -16.26 -3.12 1.10
CA TYR A 190 -14.92 -3.63 1.34
C TYR A 190 -14.82 -5.10 0.93
N THR A 191 -15.76 -5.94 1.35
CA THR A 191 -15.87 -7.34 0.92
C THR A 191 -15.93 -7.45 -0.60
N ALA A 192 -16.76 -6.62 -1.25
CA ALA A 192 -16.87 -6.58 -2.71
C ALA A 192 -15.58 -6.10 -3.39
N ARG A 193 -14.82 -5.19 -2.77
CA ARG A 193 -13.49 -4.79 -3.28
C ARG A 193 -12.49 -5.95 -3.22
N GLU A 194 -12.51 -6.77 -2.18
CA GLU A 194 -11.62 -7.94 -2.13
C GLU A 194 -11.86 -8.93 -3.28
N GLU A 195 -13.11 -9.05 -3.75
CA GLU A 195 -13.44 -9.88 -4.92
C GLU A 195 -12.88 -9.29 -6.21
N ASP A 196 -13.11 -8.00 -6.45
CA ASP A 196 -12.58 -7.28 -7.61
C ASP A 196 -11.03 -7.30 -7.64
N GLU A 197 -10.37 -7.04 -6.51
CA GLU A 197 -8.90 -7.08 -6.38
C GLU A 197 -8.33 -8.50 -6.57
N ARG A 198 -9.02 -9.56 -6.13
CA ARG A 198 -8.64 -10.95 -6.40
C ARG A 198 -8.75 -11.30 -7.89
N VAL A 199 -9.76 -10.80 -8.60
CA VAL A 199 -9.87 -10.95 -10.07
C VAL A 199 -8.77 -10.17 -10.81
N GLN A 200 -8.45 -8.97 -10.34
CA GLN A 200 -7.34 -8.17 -10.86
C GLN A 200 -5.99 -8.87 -10.63
N LEU A 201 -5.78 -9.46 -9.45
CA LEU A 201 -4.58 -10.23 -9.09
C LEU A 201 -4.37 -11.41 -10.04
N LEU A 202 -5.42 -12.20 -10.32
CA LEU A 202 -5.35 -13.31 -11.27
C LEU A 202 -4.96 -12.82 -12.68
N THR A 203 -5.52 -11.68 -13.12
CA THR A 203 -5.17 -11.06 -14.41
C THR A 203 -3.70 -10.61 -14.46
N VAL A 204 -3.21 -9.95 -13.41
CA VAL A 204 -1.81 -9.50 -13.28
C VAL A 204 -0.84 -10.68 -13.21
N VAL A 205 -1.21 -11.75 -12.48
CA VAL A 205 -0.44 -13.00 -12.43
C VAL A 205 -0.41 -13.65 -13.80
N GLN A 206 -1.53 -13.83 -14.50
CA GLN A 206 -1.59 -14.53 -15.78
C GLN A 206 -0.71 -13.85 -16.85
N LEU A 207 -0.81 -12.53 -16.97
CA LEU A 207 -0.04 -11.71 -17.92
C LEU A 207 1.41 -11.44 -17.44
N GLY A 208 1.74 -11.78 -16.19
CA GLY A 208 3.01 -11.48 -15.56
C GLY A 208 4.20 -12.31 -16.06
N GLY A 209 5.40 -11.76 -15.86
CA GLY A 209 6.66 -12.50 -15.94
C GLY A 209 6.89 -13.38 -14.70
N PRO A 210 7.99 -14.15 -14.66
CA PRO A 210 8.28 -15.08 -13.55
C PRO A 210 8.26 -14.47 -12.15
N GLN A 211 8.77 -13.24 -11.98
CA GLN A 211 8.77 -12.56 -10.67
C GLN A 211 7.37 -12.05 -10.31
N VAL A 212 6.62 -11.50 -11.27
CA VAL A 212 5.21 -11.10 -11.07
C VAL A 212 4.35 -12.31 -10.67
N LYS A 213 4.54 -13.46 -11.33
CA LYS A 213 3.85 -14.71 -11.03
C LYS A 213 4.17 -15.23 -9.63
N ALA A 214 5.44 -15.27 -9.24
CA ALA A 214 5.85 -15.72 -7.91
C ALA A 214 5.33 -14.82 -6.78
N ALA A 215 5.42 -13.49 -6.94
CA ALA A 215 4.94 -12.53 -5.95
C ALA A 215 3.41 -12.52 -5.85
N GLY A 216 2.70 -12.55 -6.98
CA GLY A 216 1.24 -12.58 -6.99
C GLY A 216 0.65 -13.88 -6.44
N GLN A 217 1.29 -15.03 -6.65
CA GLN A 217 0.88 -16.28 -5.99
C GLN A 217 1.07 -16.21 -4.47
N SER A 218 2.11 -15.51 -3.98
CA SER A 218 2.28 -15.27 -2.54
C SER A 218 1.17 -14.40 -1.96
N ALA A 219 0.74 -13.36 -2.69
CA ALA A 219 -0.37 -12.50 -2.31
C ALA A 219 -1.72 -13.25 -2.34
N MET A 220 -1.95 -14.09 -3.37
CA MET A 220 -3.15 -14.91 -3.52
C MET A 220 -3.34 -15.91 -2.37
N ASN A 221 -2.23 -16.37 -1.78
CA ASN A 221 -2.22 -17.27 -0.62
C ASN A 221 -2.28 -16.53 0.73
N GLY A 222 -2.35 -15.19 0.72
CA GLY A 222 -2.32 -14.33 1.90
C GLY A 222 -3.70 -13.80 2.32
N SER A 223 -3.69 -12.71 3.07
CA SER A 223 -4.88 -11.94 3.43
C SER A 223 -5.29 -10.97 2.32
N ALA A 224 -6.46 -10.34 2.46
CA ALA A 224 -6.90 -9.26 1.58
C ALA A 224 -5.89 -8.10 1.52
N LEU A 225 -5.20 -7.79 2.63
CA LEU A 225 -4.15 -6.77 2.66
C LEU A 225 -2.94 -7.18 1.81
N ASP A 226 -2.56 -8.46 1.78
CA ASP A 226 -1.46 -8.95 0.94
C ASP A 226 -1.82 -8.87 -0.57
N VAL A 227 -3.09 -9.10 -0.91
CA VAL A 227 -3.64 -8.87 -2.27
C VAL A 227 -3.56 -7.38 -2.63
N HIS A 228 -4.09 -6.50 -1.76
CA HIS A 228 -4.10 -5.05 -1.96
C HIS A 228 -2.68 -4.46 -2.09
N GLU A 229 -1.75 -4.80 -1.18
CA GLU A 229 -0.35 -4.35 -1.25
C GLU A 229 0.35 -4.85 -2.53
N PHE A 230 0.01 -6.04 -3.03
CA PHE A 230 0.53 -6.52 -4.31
C PHE A 230 -0.01 -5.74 -5.51
N ILE A 231 -1.32 -5.45 -5.53
CA ILE A 231 -1.95 -4.65 -6.59
C ILE A 231 -1.38 -3.24 -6.64
N GLU A 232 -1.34 -2.54 -5.51
CA GLU A 232 -0.88 -1.15 -5.45
C GLU A 232 0.64 -1.01 -5.66
N ASN A 233 1.44 -1.94 -5.14
CA ASN A 233 2.91 -1.79 -5.09
C ASN A 233 3.69 -3.01 -5.60
N GLY A 234 3.34 -4.21 -5.12
CA GLY A 234 4.13 -5.43 -5.35
C GLY A 234 4.31 -5.78 -6.83
N GLN A 235 3.27 -5.60 -7.67
CA GLN A 235 3.35 -5.88 -9.09
C GLN A 235 4.36 -4.99 -9.82
N HIS A 236 4.54 -3.73 -9.41
CA HIS A 236 5.47 -2.80 -10.05
C HIS A 236 6.92 -3.17 -9.75
N ILE A 237 7.21 -3.51 -8.49
CA ILE A 237 8.52 -4.02 -8.05
C ILE A 237 8.85 -5.34 -8.76
N ALA A 238 7.87 -6.23 -8.90
CA ALA A 238 8.05 -7.51 -9.56
C ALA A 238 8.29 -7.37 -11.08
N ARG A 239 7.57 -6.46 -11.76
CA ARG A 239 7.80 -6.12 -13.18
C ARG A 239 9.21 -5.56 -13.41
N ALA A 240 9.70 -4.69 -12.52
CA ALA A 240 11.08 -4.18 -12.58
C ALA A 240 12.12 -5.32 -12.47
N ARG A 241 11.92 -6.26 -11.53
CA ARG A 241 12.80 -7.44 -11.40
C ARG A 241 12.76 -8.38 -12.59
N ASP A 242 11.61 -8.54 -13.26
CA ASP A 242 11.53 -9.31 -14.50
C ASP A 242 12.36 -8.64 -15.62
N GLN A 243 12.34 -7.29 -15.73
CA GLN A 243 13.19 -6.53 -16.66
C GLN A 243 14.69 -6.64 -16.33
N GLU A 244 15.08 -6.51 -15.05
CA GLU A 244 16.46 -6.73 -14.59
C GLU A 244 16.93 -8.17 -14.91
N THR A 245 16.10 -9.17 -14.61
CA THR A 245 16.42 -10.58 -14.84
C THR A 245 16.59 -10.87 -16.34
N MET A 246 15.74 -10.28 -17.19
CA MET A 246 15.87 -10.39 -18.65
C MET A 246 17.18 -9.76 -19.16
N THR A 247 17.56 -8.58 -18.69
CA THR A 247 18.78 -7.90 -19.16
C THR A 247 20.07 -8.61 -18.74
N VAL A 248 20.20 -9.05 -17.48
CA VAL A 248 21.38 -9.81 -17.03
C VAL A 248 21.51 -11.14 -17.78
N LYS A 249 20.39 -11.87 -17.98
CA LYS A 249 20.38 -13.12 -18.76
C LYS A 249 20.73 -12.89 -20.24
N ALA A 250 20.22 -11.81 -20.84
CA ALA A 250 20.54 -11.45 -22.22
C ALA A 250 22.02 -11.11 -22.41
N LEU A 251 22.64 -10.37 -21.47
CA LEU A 251 24.07 -10.07 -21.48
C LEU A 251 24.92 -11.34 -21.36
N ALA A 252 24.55 -12.28 -20.48
CA ALA A 252 25.27 -13.56 -20.35
C ALA A 252 25.22 -14.40 -21.64
N GLU A 253 24.05 -14.55 -22.26
CA GLU A 253 23.92 -15.27 -23.54
C GLU A 253 24.50 -14.50 -24.75
N LEU A 254 24.63 -13.17 -24.68
CA LEU A 254 25.38 -12.38 -25.65
C LEU A 254 26.89 -12.64 -25.53
N ALA A 255 27.44 -12.57 -24.31
CA ALA A 255 28.85 -12.85 -24.04
C ALA A 255 29.25 -14.28 -24.46
N LYS A 256 28.40 -15.26 -24.17
CA LYS A 256 28.57 -16.66 -24.57
C LYS A 256 28.62 -16.83 -26.10
N ARG A 257 27.67 -16.24 -26.84
CA ARG A 257 27.65 -16.28 -28.31
C ARG A 257 28.83 -15.54 -28.94
N ALA A 258 29.21 -14.38 -28.41
CA ALA A 258 30.39 -13.64 -28.87
C ALA A 258 31.68 -14.44 -28.63
N GLY A 259 31.83 -15.07 -27.47
CA GLY A 259 32.95 -15.97 -27.14
C GLY A 259 33.01 -17.21 -28.04
N GLN A 260 31.86 -17.80 -28.40
CA GLN A 260 31.79 -18.89 -29.39
C GLN A 260 32.27 -18.43 -30.76
N LYS A 261 31.81 -17.26 -31.26
CA LYS A 261 32.29 -16.71 -32.54
C LYS A 261 33.79 -16.42 -32.51
N SER A 262 34.30 -15.78 -31.45
CA SER A 262 35.73 -15.49 -31.29
C SER A 262 36.60 -16.74 -31.38
N ARG A 263 36.17 -17.86 -30.76
CA ARG A 263 36.88 -19.15 -30.86
C ARG A 263 36.86 -19.71 -32.30
N ALA A 264 35.74 -19.63 -33.01
CA ALA A 264 35.61 -20.10 -34.38
C ALA A 264 36.51 -19.31 -35.36
N GLU A 265 36.46 -17.97 -35.34
CA GLU A 265 37.31 -17.14 -36.19
C GLU A 265 38.79 -17.32 -35.84
N THR A 266 39.14 -17.55 -34.56
CA THR A 266 40.53 -17.85 -34.14
C THR A 266 41.02 -19.19 -34.69
N ALA A 267 40.16 -20.21 -34.79
CA ALA A 267 40.52 -21.49 -35.41
C ALA A 267 40.77 -21.34 -36.92
N LYS A 268 39.86 -20.64 -37.62
CA LYS A 268 39.97 -20.26 -39.04
C LYS A 268 41.23 -19.42 -39.34
N ALA A 269 41.60 -18.49 -38.46
CA ALA A 269 42.83 -17.70 -38.56
C ALA A 269 44.09 -18.58 -38.44
N LYS A 270 44.10 -19.57 -37.55
CA LYS A 270 45.19 -20.55 -37.45
C LYS A 270 45.29 -21.44 -38.70
N GLU A 271 44.16 -21.93 -39.20
CA GLU A 271 44.10 -22.79 -40.39
C GLU A 271 44.59 -22.05 -41.65
N THR A 272 44.08 -20.83 -41.89
CA THR A 272 44.50 -19.99 -43.03
C THR A 272 45.96 -19.56 -42.92
N SER A 273 46.47 -19.27 -41.72
CA SER A 273 47.89 -19.01 -41.48
C SER A 273 48.78 -20.22 -41.84
N ALA A 274 48.40 -21.43 -41.42
CA ALA A 274 49.12 -22.65 -41.79
C ALA A 274 49.14 -22.88 -43.32
N LYS A 275 48.02 -22.62 -44.01
CA LYS A 275 47.95 -22.66 -45.48
C LYS A 275 48.85 -21.62 -46.15
N ALA A 276 48.94 -20.40 -45.60
CA ALA A 276 49.84 -19.35 -46.10
C ALA A 276 51.32 -19.71 -45.91
N VAL A 277 51.70 -20.32 -44.78
CA VAL A 277 53.06 -20.81 -44.54
C VAL A 277 53.42 -21.93 -45.52
N ALA A 278 52.52 -22.89 -45.76
CA ALA A 278 52.72 -23.96 -46.73
C ALA A 278 52.85 -23.43 -48.17
N ALA A 279 52.00 -22.48 -48.57
CA ALA A 279 52.08 -21.85 -49.89
C ALA A 279 53.40 -21.06 -50.08
N ALA A 280 53.86 -20.34 -49.06
CA ALA A 280 55.14 -19.63 -49.08
C ALA A 280 56.35 -20.59 -49.18
N ALA A 281 56.28 -21.76 -48.54
CA ALA A 281 57.30 -22.80 -48.71
C ALA A 281 57.35 -23.32 -50.16
N HIS A 282 56.20 -23.67 -50.74
CA HIS A 282 56.13 -24.11 -52.14
C HIS A 282 56.54 -23.03 -53.15
N ALA A 283 56.24 -21.75 -52.88
CA ALA A 283 56.72 -20.64 -53.70
C ALA A 283 58.26 -20.54 -53.70
N LYS A 284 58.90 -20.75 -52.54
CA LYS A 284 60.36 -20.81 -52.42
C LYS A 284 60.94 -22.01 -53.20
N GLU A 285 60.36 -23.20 -53.03
CA GLU A 285 60.76 -24.41 -53.77
C GLU A 285 60.63 -24.22 -55.30
N ALA A 286 59.55 -23.60 -55.75
CA ALA A 286 59.29 -23.30 -57.16
C ALA A 286 60.28 -22.28 -57.71
N ALA A 287 60.58 -21.20 -56.98
CA ALA A 287 61.57 -20.19 -57.37
C ALA A 287 62.98 -20.78 -57.46
N GLU A 288 63.40 -21.58 -56.47
CA GLU A 288 64.69 -22.29 -56.51
C GLU A 288 64.77 -23.28 -57.68
N LYS A 289 63.68 -24.00 -57.99
CA LYS A 289 63.62 -24.90 -59.14
C LYS A 289 63.68 -24.13 -60.46
N ALA A 290 62.94 -23.04 -60.60
CA ALA A 290 62.93 -22.21 -61.79
C ALA A 290 64.31 -21.58 -62.06
N ALA A 291 65.03 -21.16 -61.04
CA ALA A 291 66.41 -20.69 -61.17
C ALA A 291 67.35 -21.76 -61.73
N ARG A 292 67.27 -23.00 -61.21
CA ARG A 292 68.04 -24.16 -61.69
C ARG A 292 67.69 -24.53 -63.15
N GLU A 293 66.40 -24.57 -63.48
CA GLU A 293 65.92 -24.85 -64.85
C GLU A 293 66.31 -23.75 -65.85
N THR A 294 66.29 -22.48 -65.43
CA THR A 294 66.68 -21.32 -66.25
C THR A 294 68.18 -21.33 -66.55
N ALA A 295 69.02 -21.61 -65.55
CA ALA A 295 70.47 -21.77 -65.75
C ALA A 295 70.80 -22.92 -66.71
N ALA A 296 70.02 -24.01 -66.67
CA ALA A 296 70.17 -25.15 -67.58
C ALA A 296 69.59 -24.93 -68.99
N ALA A 297 68.83 -23.85 -69.24
CA ALA A 297 68.18 -23.60 -70.53
C ALA A 297 69.12 -23.00 -71.59
N GLN A 298 70.25 -22.41 -71.19
CA GLN A 298 71.21 -21.74 -72.08
C GLN A 298 70.51 -20.70 -72.99
N ALA A 299 70.42 -20.97 -74.30
CA ALA A 299 69.79 -20.09 -75.29
C ALA A 299 68.29 -20.37 -75.51
N ASP A 300 67.71 -21.40 -74.89
CA ASP A 300 66.27 -21.74 -74.98
C ASP A 300 65.44 -20.78 -74.10
N ALA A 301 65.24 -19.56 -74.61
CA ALA A 301 64.44 -18.53 -73.94
C ALA A 301 63.01 -18.99 -73.63
N ALA A 302 62.42 -19.84 -74.48
CA ALA A 302 61.06 -20.37 -74.26
C ALA A 302 60.99 -21.31 -73.04
N ARG A 303 62.05 -22.10 -72.79
CA ARG A 303 62.18 -22.92 -71.57
C ARG A 303 62.44 -22.07 -70.34
N ALA A 304 63.31 -21.07 -70.43
CA ALA A 304 63.55 -20.11 -69.35
C ALA A 304 62.26 -19.38 -68.93
N SER A 305 61.48 -18.83 -69.88
CA SER A 305 60.20 -18.18 -69.59
C SER A 305 59.18 -19.12 -68.94
N LYS A 306 59.11 -20.39 -69.36
CA LYS A 306 58.24 -21.42 -68.74
C LYS A 306 58.68 -21.81 -67.33
N ALA A 307 59.97 -21.76 -67.03
CA ALA A 307 60.49 -21.96 -65.69
C ALA A 307 60.10 -20.76 -64.79
N ALA A 308 60.39 -19.54 -65.23
CA ALA A 308 60.07 -18.31 -64.51
C ALA A 308 58.56 -18.13 -64.25
N GLY A 309 57.70 -18.41 -65.24
CA GLY A 309 56.24 -18.34 -65.09
C GLY A 309 55.72 -19.19 -63.93
N ARG A 310 56.15 -20.45 -63.83
CA ARG A 310 55.74 -21.36 -62.74
C ARG A 310 56.19 -20.90 -61.34
N ALA A 311 57.25 -20.11 -61.25
CA ALA A 311 57.66 -19.49 -59.99
C ALA A 311 56.81 -18.26 -59.65
N ALA A 312 56.41 -17.47 -60.65
CA ALA A 312 55.46 -16.37 -60.48
C ALA A 312 54.08 -16.88 -60.05
N ASP A 313 53.53 -17.90 -60.74
CA ASP A 313 52.26 -18.56 -60.40
C ASP A 313 52.23 -19.00 -58.91
N ALA A 314 53.33 -19.59 -58.44
CA ALA A 314 53.47 -20.05 -57.06
C ALA A 314 53.62 -18.88 -56.06
N ALA A 315 54.31 -17.80 -56.43
CA ALA A 315 54.44 -16.59 -55.62
C ALA A 315 53.09 -15.86 -55.47
N ASP A 316 52.31 -15.74 -56.55
CA ASP A 316 50.97 -15.13 -56.53
C ASP A 316 49.97 -15.97 -55.72
N ALA A 317 50.07 -17.30 -55.78
CA ALA A 317 49.32 -18.20 -54.90
C ALA A 317 49.68 -18.00 -53.42
N ALA A 318 50.98 -17.85 -53.09
CA ALA A 318 51.44 -17.56 -51.74
C ALA A 318 51.00 -16.18 -51.23
N ALA A 319 51.08 -15.14 -52.07
CA ALA A 319 50.60 -13.79 -51.75
C ALA A 319 49.07 -13.78 -51.50
N SER A 320 48.31 -14.52 -52.31
CA SER A 320 46.86 -14.71 -52.15
C SER A 320 46.51 -15.44 -50.85
N ALA A 321 47.28 -16.47 -50.48
CA ALA A 321 47.11 -17.19 -49.23
C ALA A 321 47.45 -16.29 -48.01
N ALA A 322 48.56 -15.54 -48.06
CA ALA A 322 48.93 -14.58 -47.01
C ALA A 322 47.88 -13.48 -46.83
N SER A 323 47.38 -12.91 -47.92
CA SER A 323 46.29 -11.91 -47.91
C SER A 323 44.97 -12.48 -47.36
N THR A 324 44.78 -13.80 -47.41
CA THR A 324 43.64 -14.50 -46.79
C THR A 324 43.86 -14.71 -45.28
N ALA A 325 45.06 -15.12 -44.86
CA ALA A 325 45.42 -15.26 -43.45
C ALA A 325 45.35 -13.92 -42.69
N ILE A 326 45.81 -12.81 -43.29
CA ILE A 326 45.73 -11.47 -42.70
C ILE A 326 44.27 -11.07 -42.45
N ARG A 327 43.36 -11.30 -43.41
CA ARG A 327 41.93 -11.03 -43.24
C ARG A 327 41.32 -11.87 -42.12
N ALA A 328 41.59 -13.17 -42.08
CA ALA A 328 41.09 -14.05 -41.01
C ALA A 328 41.64 -13.65 -39.62
N SER A 329 42.89 -13.19 -39.52
CA SER A 329 43.49 -12.67 -38.29
C SER A 329 42.80 -11.39 -37.78
N ASN A 330 42.45 -10.49 -38.70
CA ASN A 330 41.70 -9.27 -38.38
C ASN A 330 40.26 -9.58 -37.94
N GLU A 331 39.59 -10.54 -38.60
CA GLU A 331 38.27 -11.04 -38.21
C GLU A 331 38.30 -11.66 -36.79
N ALA A 332 39.29 -12.51 -36.50
CA ALA A 332 39.48 -13.11 -35.18
C ALA A 332 39.74 -12.06 -34.09
N THR A 333 40.59 -11.07 -34.38
CA THR A 333 40.91 -9.96 -33.45
C THR A 333 39.69 -9.09 -33.18
N SER A 334 38.88 -8.80 -34.20
CA SER A 334 37.61 -8.07 -34.06
C SER A 334 36.62 -8.85 -33.19
N ALA A 335 36.40 -10.14 -33.49
CA ALA A 335 35.51 -11.01 -32.72
C ALA A 335 35.96 -11.19 -31.26
N ALA A 336 37.28 -11.24 -31.01
CA ALA A 336 37.83 -11.28 -29.65
C ALA A 336 37.53 -9.99 -28.86
N ARG A 337 37.64 -8.81 -29.48
CA ARG A 337 37.24 -7.53 -28.85
C ARG A 337 35.74 -7.49 -28.53
N THR A 338 34.88 -7.96 -29.44
CA THR A 338 33.43 -8.09 -29.18
C THR A 338 33.15 -9.03 -28.01
N ALA A 339 33.83 -10.18 -27.95
CA ALA A 339 33.68 -11.14 -26.85
C ALA A 339 34.13 -10.58 -25.50
N ALA A 340 35.28 -9.89 -25.46
CA ALA A 340 35.78 -9.24 -24.25
C ALA A 340 34.81 -8.17 -23.74
N ASN A 341 34.34 -7.27 -24.61
CA ASN A 341 33.40 -6.21 -24.23
C ASN A 341 32.08 -6.77 -23.70
N ALA A 342 31.52 -7.81 -24.35
CA ALA A 342 30.30 -8.46 -23.89
C ALA A 342 30.49 -9.19 -22.55
N ALA A 343 31.64 -9.84 -22.34
CA ALA A 343 31.98 -10.47 -21.06
C ALA A 343 32.14 -9.45 -19.92
N SER A 344 32.80 -8.32 -20.17
CA SER A 344 32.93 -7.21 -19.21
C SER A 344 31.57 -6.62 -18.83
N ALA A 345 30.66 -6.43 -19.81
CA ALA A 345 29.30 -5.96 -19.54
C ALA A 345 28.50 -6.96 -18.69
N ALA A 346 28.57 -8.26 -19.01
CA ALA A 346 27.91 -9.31 -18.22
C ALA A 346 28.49 -9.41 -16.80
N ALA A 347 29.81 -9.29 -16.63
CA ALA A 347 30.48 -9.29 -15.33
C ALA A 347 30.12 -8.06 -14.48
N ALA A 348 30.05 -6.87 -15.09
CA ALA A 348 29.63 -5.64 -14.40
C ALA A 348 28.17 -5.73 -13.92
N ALA A 349 27.27 -6.28 -14.75
CA ALA A 349 25.88 -6.52 -14.39
C ALA A 349 25.73 -7.57 -13.26
N ALA A 350 26.48 -8.68 -13.33
CA ALA A 350 26.52 -9.68 -12.25
C ALA A 350 27.06 -9.10 -10.94
N ALA A 351 28.09 -8.26 -10.99
CA ALA A 351 28.63 -7.57 -9.81
C ALA A 351 27.65 -6.54 -9.22
N ALA A 352 26.82 -5.88 -10.04
CA ALA A 352 25.75 -5.00 -9.58
C ALA A 352 24.66 -5.80 -8.85
N ALA A 353 24.20 -6.91 -9.43
CA ALA A 353 23.24 -7.82 -8.80
C ALA A 353 23.78 -8.40 -7.46
N GLY A 354 25.06 -8.77 -7.41
CA GLY A 354 25.73 -9.23 -6.19
C GLY A 354 25.75 -8.17 -5.08
N ARG A 355 26.05 -6.90 -5.41
CA ARG A 355 25.96 -5.78 -4.45
C ARG A 355 24.54 -5.54 -3.95
N ALA A 356 23.54 -5.60 -4.84
CA ALA A 356 22.13 -5.46 -4.45
C ALA A 356 21.69 -6.57 -3.49
N ALA A 357 22.07 -7.82 -3.75
CA ALA A 357 21.80 -8.96 -2.87
C ALA A 357 22.49 -8.84 -1.50
N ALA A 358 23.76 -8.41 -1.47
CA ALA A 358 24.49 -8.17 -0.22
C ALA A 358 23.84 -7.06 0.61
N ASN A 359 23.47 -5.93 -0.01
CA ASN A 359 22.77 -4.84 0.66
C ASN A 359 21.43 -5.30 1.25
N ALA A 360 20.63 -6.08 0.49
CA ALA A 360 19.38 -6.65 0.99
C ALA A 360 19.60 -7.59 2.19
N TYR A 361 20.65 -8.41 2.18
CA TYR A 361 21.01 -9.28 3.30
C TYR A 361 21.45 -8.49 4.54
N HIS A 362 22.21 -7.40 4.37
CA HIS A 362 22.56 -6.49 5.47
C HIS A 362 21.32 -5.78 6.03
N SER A 363 20.39 -5.31 5.20
CA SER A 363 19.13 -4.72 5.65
C SER A 363 18.23 -5.73 6.39
N ALA A 364 18.19 -6.99 5.94
CA ALA A 364 17.43 -8.06 6.60
C ALA A 364 18.04 -8.44 7.95
N THR A 365 19.37 -8.57 8.05
CA THR A 365 20.07 -8.88 9.30
C THR A 365 20.11 -7.72 10.28
N ALA A 366 20.04 -6.46 9.83
CA ALA A 366 19.80 -5.31 10.70
C ALA A 366 18.37 -5.31 11.28
N ALA A 367 17.37 -5.66 10.46
CA ALA A 367 15.99 -5.78 10.92
C ALA A 367 15.82 -6.90 11.97
N SER A 368 16.38 -8.09 11.74
CA SER A 368 16.29 -9.19 12.71
C SER A 368 17.10 -8.96 13.99
N ARG A 369 18.14 -8.11 13.94
CA ARG A 369 18.90 -7.64 15.11
C ARG A 369 18.26 -6.48 15.88
N THR A 370 17.02 -6.10 15.55
CA THR A 370 16.25 -5.13 16.34
C THR A 370 15.32 -5.88 17.30
N PRO A 371 15.76 -6.25 18.53
CA PRO A 371 14.88 -6.90 19.49
C PRO A 371 13.71 -5.95 19.83
N GLY A 372 12.48 -6.49 19.80
CA GLY A 372 11.28 -5.72 20.09
C GLY A 372 11.39 -5.00 21.44
N ARG A 373 10.95 -3.72 21.49
CA ARG A 373 11.00 -2.86 22.69
C ARG A 373 10.53 -3.65 23.93
N ARG A 374 11.48 -4.03 24.80
CA ARG A 374 11.15 -4.58 26.12
C ARG A 374 10.25 -3.58 26.84
N ARG A 375 9.05 -4.01 27.23
CA ARG A 375 8.19 -3.23 28.14
C ARG A 375 9.01 -2.85 29.39
N PRO A 376 8.91 -1.62 29.90
CA PRO A 376 9.59 -1.25 31.14
C PRO A 376 9.12 -2.17 32.27
N ARG A 377 10.08 -2.72 33.03
CA ARG A 377 9.80 -3.68 34.09
C ARG A 377 9.22 -2.92 35.29
N ALA A 378 8.00 -3.24 35.70
CA ALA A 378 7.37 -2.62 36.86
C ALA A 378 8.25 -2.76 38.13
N PRO A 379 8.31 -1.72 38.99
CA PRO A 379 9.13 -1.77 40.20
C PRO A 379 8.58 -2.78 41.21
N ARG A 380 9.48 -3.48 41.91
CA ARG A 380 9.12 -4.31 43.07
C ARG A 380 9.05 -3.44 44.34
N PRO A 381 8.12 -3.70 45.27
CA PRO A 381 8.04 -2.98 46.55
C PRO A 381 9.26 -3.29 47.44
N ARG A 382 9.59 -2.36 48.34
CA ARG A 382 10.68 -2.50 49.33
C ARG A 382 10.15 -3.17 50.62
N PRO A 383 10.86 -4.16 51.20
CA PRO A 383 10.63 -4.57 52.59
C PRO A 383 11.23 -3.56 53.60
N PRO A 384 10.78 -3.56 54.87
CA PRO A 384 11.27 -2.66 55.92
C PRO A 384 12.67 -3.03 56.45
N ALA A 385 13.26 -2.12 57.24
CA ALA A 385 14.66 -2.20 57.71
C ALA A 385 14.78 -2.33 59.25
N THR A 386 16.03 -2.39 59.72
CA THR A 386 16.50 -2.67 61.11
C THR A 386 16.45 -4.15 61.50
N ARG A 387 17.35 -4.68 62.36
CA ARG A 387 18.40 -4.08 63.23
C ARG A 387 19.63 -5.02 63.32
N ARG A 388 20.80 -4.49 63.71
CA ARG A 388 22.05 -5.24 64.08
C ARG A 388 22.35 -4.98 65.58
N PRO A 389 23.11 -5.80 66.33
CA PRO A 389 24.55 -6.03 66.10
C PRO A 389 25.10 -7.47 66.39
N THR A 390 26.43 -7.62 66.25
CA THR A 390 27.33 -8.79 66.48
C THR A 390 28.05 -8.71 67.86
N PRO A 391 28.83 -9.70 68.39
CA PRO A 391 29.57 -10.86 67.80
C PRO A 391 29.13 -12.24 68.40
N ALA A 392 29.87 -13.34 68.67
CA ALA A 392 31.31 -13.71 68.71
C ALA A 392 31.57 -15.26 68.59
N PRO A 393 32.84 -15.73 68.36
CA PRO A 393 33.28 -17.15 68.38
C PRO A 393 33.98 -17.54 69.72
N PRO A 394 34.63 -18.72 69.95
CA PRO A 394 34.93 -19.93 69.11
C PRO A 394 34.52 -21.26 69.86
N PRO A 395 35.13 -22.48 69.73
CA PRO A 395 36.08 -23.07 68.75
C PRO A 395 35.66 -24.47 68.18
N THR A 396 36.60 -25.11 67.45
CA THR A 396 36.62 -26.48 66.87
C THR A 396 37.10 -27.56 67.87
N PRO A 397 37.37 -28.85 67.53
CA PRO A 397 37.00 -29.72 66.36
C PRO A 397 36.40 -31.10 66.77
N CYS A 398 36.03 -31.97 65.80
CA CYS A 398 36.39 -33.42 65.85
C CYS A 398 36.20 -34.15 64.49
N SER A 399 36.51 -35.45 64.40
CA SER A 399 36.53 -36.22 63.13
C SER A 399 36.19 -37.72 63.29
N ARG A 400 35.85 -38.38 62.17
CA ARG A 400 35.50 -39.82 62.02
C ARG A 400 34.13 -40.20 62.65
N ARG A 401 33.45 -41.27 62.22
CA ARG A 401 33.78 -42.28 61.20
C ARG A 401 32.94 -42.14 59.93
#